data_AF-A0AAN9IQD2-F1
#
_entry.id   AF-A0AAN9IQD2-F1
#
_cell.length_a   1.000
_cell.length_b   1.000
_cell.length_c   1.000
_cell.angle_alpha   90.00
_cell.angle_beta   90.00
_cell.angle_gamma   90.00
#
_symmetry.space_group_name_H-M   'P 1'
#
loop_
_entity.id
_entity.type
_entity.pdbx_description
1 polymer ?
#
loop_
_entity_poly.entity_id
_entity_poly.type
_entity_poly.pdbx_seq_one_letter_code
_entity_poly.pdbx_strand_id
1 'polypeptide(L)'
;MANVTGHINGNKGKEACSYKSGPNPWPFRMKLTTDGMRWDSLKISPCKEFEDFILGQMDESSLKALESWIPVNIVIYDVDTCETYDAKLSKKESFWFDPMPTSGECSSFSKVAMREPPCYDLKKAREEFAYSIEPFRHIIRKRDLKYDQEIGLRYCGHKVAKGFEFSVLHSSLLDIRCFRV
;
A
#
# COMPACT_ATOMS: atom_id res chain seq x y z
N MET A 1 1.05 49.58 -31.54
CA MET A 1 -0.28 49.02 -31.19
C MET A 1 -0.30 47.59 -31.71
N ALA A 2 -0.40 46.50 -30.96
CA ALA A 2 -0.47 46.24 -29.53
C ALA A 2 0.30 44.92 -29.28
N ASN A 3 1.15 44.87 -28.25
CA ASN A 3 1.74 43.62 -27.77
C ASN A 3 0.77 43.00 -26.76
N VAL A 4 0.41 41.73 -26.97
CA VAL A 4 -0.43 40.95 -26.06
C VAL A 4 0.46 40.42 -24.93
N THR A 5 0.26 40.96 -23.73
CA THR A 5 0.94 40.55 -22.50
C THR A 5 0.30 39.26 -21.97
N GLY A 6 1.03 38.16 -22.03
CA GLY A 6 0.72 36.95 -21.26
C GLY A 6 1.25 37.09 -19.82
N HIS A 7 0.37 36.98 -18.83
CA HIS A 7 0.74 36.76 -17.43
C HIS A 7 -0.06 35.56 -16.92
N ILE A 8 0.62 34.43 -16.74
CA ILE A 8 0.18 33.36 -15.84
C ILE A 8 1.20 33.36 -14.71
N ASN A 9 0.81 33.92 -13.56
CA ASN A 9 1.54 33.84 -12.30
C ASN A 9 0.59 33.22 -11.27
N GLY A 10 1.04 32.17 -10.57
CA GLY A 10 0.27 31.65 -9.45
C GLY A 10 0.67 30.30 -8.88
N ASN A 11 1.96 29.95 -8.86
CA ASN A 11 2.46 28.86 -8.02
C ASN A 11 2.15 29.12 -6.54
N LYS A 12 1.47 28.17 -5.88
CA LYS A 12 1.75 27.80 -4.48
C LYS A 12 1.63 26.29 -4.32
N GLY A 13 2.59 25.59 -4.94
CA GLY A 13 2.96 24.25 -4.51
C GLY A 13 3.49 24.32 -3.08
N LYS A 14 2.92 23.49 -2.20
CA LYS A 14 3.55 23.14 -0.93
C LYS A 14 4.64 22.12 -1.24
N GLU A 15 5.83 22.60 -1.60
CA GLU A 15 7.05 21.83 -1.42
C GLU A 15 7.44 21.90 0.06
N ALA A 16 7.48 20.74 0.71
CA ALA A 16 8.46 20.45 1.75
C ALA A 16 8.39 18.96 2.08
N CYS A 17 9.35 18.20 1.56
CA CYS A 17 10.11 17.19 2.30
C CYS A 17 11.32 16.78 1.44
N SER A 18 12.25 17.72 1.28
CA SER A 18 13.61 17.38 0.83
C SER A 18 14.36 16.82 2.01
N TYR A 19 14.30 15.50 2.20
CA TYR A 19 15.21 14.80 3.10
C TYR A 19 16.46 14.41 2.31
N LYS A 20 17.49 15.24 2.41
CA LYS A 20 18.87 14.81 2.14
C LYS A 20 19.39 14.05 3.35
N SER A 21 19.09 12.76 3.42
CA SER A 21 19.82 11.76 4.20
C SER A 21 20.30 10.67 3.23
N GLY A 22 21.29 9.86 3.59
CA GLY A 22 21.72 8.72 2.75
C GLY A 22 20.54 7.83 2.32
N PRO A 23 20.71 6.94 1.32
CA PRO A 23 19.61 6.17 0.75
C PRO A 23 18.85 5.46 1.88
N ASN A 24 17.60 5.87 2.10
CA ASN A 24 16.72 5.27 3.10
C ASN A 24 16.66 3.77 2.79
N PRO A 25 17.04 2.87 3.72
CA PRO A 25 17.06 1.44 3.45
C PRO A 25 15.68 0.86 3.15
N TRP A 26 14.61 1.63 3.45
CA TRP A 26 13.21 1.31 3.22
C TRP A 26 12.58 2.38 2.30
N PRO A 27 12.72 2.24 0.98
CA PRO A 27 12.26 3.22 -0.01
C PRO A 27 10.73 3.30 -0.08
N PHE A 28 10.02 2.23 0.28
CA PHE A 28 8.59 2.26 0.51
C PHE A 28 8.29 2.04 1.99
N ARG A 29 7.48 2.93 2.58
CA ARG A 29 7.02 2.84 3.96
C ARG A 29 5.53 3.01 4.01
N MET A 30 4.88 2.29 4.93
CA MET A 30 3.47 2.47 5.17
C MET A 30 3.10 2.21 6.61
N LYS A 31 2.11 2.94 7.10
CA LYS A 31 1.50 2.71 8.40
C LYS A 31 0.46 1.60 8.28
N LEU A 32 0.47 0.65 9.21
CA LEU A 32 -0.55 -0.39 9.32
C LEU A 32 -1.82 0.23 9.91
N THR A 33 -2.89 0.25 9.13
CA THR A 33 -4.19 0.79 9.52
C THR A 33 -5.26 -0.29 9.50
N THR A 34 -6.44 -0.02 10.07
CA THR A 34 -7.57 -0.95 10.09
C THR A 34 -8.06 -1.34 8.68
N ASP A 35 -7.96 -0.41 7.73
CA ASP A 35 -8.25 -0.63 6.32
C ASP A 35 -7.04 -1.16 5.52
N GLY A 36 -5.82 -0.94 6.04
CA GLY A 36 -4.55 -1.33 5.44
C GLY A 36 -4.12 -2.78 5.73
N MET A 37 -4.47 -3.30 6.90
CA MET A 37 -4.09 -4.65 7.34
C MET A 37 -5.34 -5.45 7.69
N ARG A 38 -5.70 -6.39 6.82
CA ARG A 38 -6.77 -7.36 7.04
C ARG A 38 -6.18 -8.69 7.49
N TRP A 39 -7.03 -9.56 8.02
CA TRP A 39 -6.63 -10.83 8.64
C TRP A 39 -5.65 -11.68 7.83
N ASP A 40 -5.74 -11.65 6.51
CA ASP A 40 -4.85 -12.40 5.61
C ASP A 40 -4.25 -11.57 4.48
N SER A 41 -4.44 -10.25 4.50
CA SER A 41 -3.98 -9.40 3.41
C SER A 41 -3.43 -8.08 3.89
N LEU A 42 -2.40 -7.61 3.19
CA LEU A 42 -1.87 -6.26 3.33
C LEU A 42 -2.30 -5.45 2.11
N LYS A 43 -3.16 -4.46 2.34
CA LYS A 43 -3.60 -3.48 1.35
C LYS A 43 -2.53 -2.41 1.18
N ILE A 44 -2.17 -2.14 -0.06
CA ILE A 44 -1.27 -1.06 -0.44
C ILE A 44 -2.04 -0.15 -1.40
N SER A 45 -2.32 1.06 -0.94
CA SER A 45 -2.96 2.07 -1.78
C SER A 45 -2.04 2.45 -2.95
N PRO A 46 -2.57 2.67 -4.16
CA PRO A 46 -1.75 3.12 -5.29
C PRO A 46 -1.09 4.45 -4.96
N CYS A 47 0.24 4.49 -4.99
CA CYS A 47 1.00 5.70 -4.79
C CYS A 47 2.31 5.64 -5.57
N LYS A 48 2.83 6.82 -5.90
CA LYS A 48 4.03 6.95 -6.72
C LYS A 48 5.24 6.23 -6.14
N GLU A 49 5.42 6.26 -4.82
CA GLU A 49 6.56 5.60 -4.16
C GLU A 49 6.53 4.08 -4.33
N PHE A 50 5.35 3.46 -4.18
CA PHE A 50 5.20 2.02 -4.40
C PHE A 50 5.45 1.66 -5.87
N GLU A 51 4.91 2.46 -6.79
CA GLU A 51 5.07 2.23 -8.23
C GLU A 51 6.52 2.38 -8.67
N ASP A 52 7.22 3.43 -8.24
CA ASP A 52 8.61 3.69 -8.65
C ASP A 52 9.60 2.69 -8.02
N PHE A 53 9.45 2.39 -6.72
CA PHE A 53 10.46 1.63 -5.97
C PHE A 53 10.19 0.13 -5.84
N ILE A 54 8.93 -0.30 -5.98
CA ILE A 54 8.57 -1.73 -5.92
C ILE A 54 8.22 -2.23 -7.31
N LEU A 55 7.22 -1.63 -7.97
CA LEU A 55 6.77 -2.11 -9.28
C LEU A 55 7.79 -1.83 -10.39
N GLY A 56 8.43 -0.66 -10.36
CA GLY A 56 9.47 -0.27 -11.34
C GLY A 56 10.69 -1.20 -11.35
N GLN A 57 10.85 -2.06 -10.34
CA GLN A 57 11.90 -3.07 -10.27
C GLN A 57 11.45 -4.47 -10.74
N MET A 58 10.16 -4.66 -10.98
CA MET A 58 9.61 -5.93 -11.48
C MET A 58 9.83 -6.06 -12.99
N ASP A 59 9.87 -7.29 -13.49
CA ASP A 59 9.95 -7.54 -14.92
C ASP A 59 8.63 -7.22 -15.64
N GLU A 60 8.72 -6.93 -16.94
CA GLU A 60 7.59 -6.52 -17.78
C GLU A 60 6.45 -7.55 -17.78
N SER A 61 6.74 -8.85 -17.71
CA SER A 61 5.70 -9.88 -17.70
C SER A 61 4.88 -9.84 -16.40
N SER A 62 5.54 -9.54 -15.28
CA SER A 62 4.87 -9.35 -13.99
C SER A 62 4.02 -8.09 -13.97
N LEU A 63 4.52 -6.98 -14.54
CA LEU A 63 3.76 -5.74 -14.67
C LEU A 63 2.51 -5.94 -15.53
N LYS A 64 2.65 -6.58 -16.69
CA LYS A 64 1.54 -6.91 -17.58
C LYS A 64 0.51 -7.84 -16.94
N ALA A 65 0.96 -8.80 -16.13
CA ALA A 65 0.07 -9.64 -15.35
C ALA A 65 -0.76 -8.81 -14.37
N LEU A 66 -0.13 -7.90 -13.60
CA LEU A 66 -0.84 -7.01 -12.68
C LEU A 66 -1.81 -6.06 -13.41
N GLU A 67 -1.42 -5.49 -14.55
CA GLU A 67 -2.32 -4.70 -15.40
C GLU A 67 -3.53 -5.49 -15.90
N SER A 68 -3.34 -6.78 -16.14
CA SER A 68 -4.39 -7.73 -16.53
C SER A 68 -5.13 -8.32 -15.32
N TRP A 69 -4.91 -7.79 -14.11
CA TRP A 69 -5.52 -8.26 -12.86
C TRP A 69 -5.19 -9.72 -12.50
N ILE A 70 -4.06 -10.22 -13.00
CA ILE A 70 -3.55 -11.55 -12.71
C ILE A 70 -2.57 -11.45 -11.53
N PRO A 71 -2.74 -12.23 -10.45
CA PRO A 71 -1.80 -12.25 -9.34
C PRO A 71 -0.39 -12.69 -9.75
N VAL A 72 0.62 -12.02 -9.21
CA VAL A 72 2.03 -12.35 -9.39
C VAL A 72 2.56 -13.01 -8.13
N ASN A 73 3.16 -14.20 -8.27
CA ASN A 73 3.83 -14.84 -7.14
C ASN A 73 5.07 -14.04 -6.73
N ILE A 74 5.16 -13.77 -5.43
CA ILE A 74 6.26 -13.05 -4.79
C ILE A 74 6.72 -13.84 -3.56
N VAL A 75 7.87 -13.45 -3.04
CA VAL A 75 8.41 -13.97 -1.78
C VAL A 75 8.64 -12.79 -0.85
N ILE A 76 8.23 -12.91 0.40
CA ILE A 76 8.46 -11.90 1.44
C ILE A 76 9.54 -12.42 2.38
N TYR A 77 10.64 -11.70 2.47
CA TYR A 77 11.70 -11.95 3.44
C TYR A 77 11.59 -10.97 4.60
N ASP A 78 11.20 -11.46 5.76
CA ASP A 78 11.19 -10.69 7.00
C ASP A 78 12.63 -10.61 7.53
N VAL A 79 13.27 -9.45 7.38
CA VAL A 79 14.68 -9.28 7.73
C VAL A 79 14.91 -9.28 9.23
N ASP A 80 13.89 -8.97 10.02
CA ASP A 80 13.97 -8.88 11.47
C ASP A 80 13.99 -10.26 12.13
N THR A 81 13.35 -11.25 11.48
CA THR A 81 13.24 -12.64 11.95
C THR A 81 14.03 -13.63 11.09
N CYS A 82 14.56 -13.18 9.95
CA CYS A 82 15.22 -14.00 8.93
C CYS A 82 14.32 -15.13 8.39
N GLU A 83 13.00 -14.89 8.31
CA GLU A 83 12.02 -15.84 7.80
C GLU A 83 11.51 -15.45 6.41
N THR A 84 11.17 -16.45 5.60
CA THR A 84 10.71 -16.29 4.23
C THR A 84 9.30 -16.84 4.06
N TYR A 85 8.45 -16.09 3.35
CA TYR A 85 7.03 -16.41 3.15
C TYR A 85 6.67 -16.33 1.67
N ASP A 86 6.00 -17.36 1.15
CA ASP A 86 5.40 -17.30 -0.18
C ASP A 86 4.12 -16.46 -0.15
N ALA A 87 4.01 -15.53 -1.08
CA ALA A 87 2.84 -14.66 -1.21
C ALA A 87 2.54 -14.32 -2.67
N LYS A 88 1.48 -13.56 -2.89
CA LYS A 88 1.04 -13.05 -4.18
C LYS A 88 0.79 -11.56 -4.05
N LEU A 89 1.30 -10.82 -5.02
CA LEU A 89 0.91 -9.44 -5.28
C LEU A 89 -0.22 -9.43 -6.30
N SER A 90 -1.32 -8.74 -6.02
CA SER A 90 -2.47 -8.63 -6.91
C SER A 90 -3.03 -7.21 -6.94
N LYS A 91 -3.65 -6.82 -8.05
CA LYS A 91 -4.60 -5.70 -8.07
C LYS A 91 -5.97 -6.24 -7.66
N LYS A 92 -6.64 -5.54 -6.76
CA LYS A 92 -8.00 -5.85 -6.29
C LYS A 92 -8.82 -4.58 -6.23
N GLU A 93 -10.13 -4.72 -6.36
CA GLU A 93 -11.05 -3.61 -6.17
C GLU A 93 -10.98 -3.15 -4.71
N SER A 94 -10.93 -1.84 -4.50
CA SER A 94 -10.67 -1.24 -3.18
C SER A 94 -11.74 -1.62 -2.14
N PHE A 95 -12.99 -1.84 -2.57
CA PHE A 95 -14.12 -2.18 -1.71
C PHE A 95 -13.93 -3.51 -0.95
N TRP A 96 -13.07 -4.42 -1.44
CA TRP A 96 -12.73 -5.65 -0.70
C TRP A 96 -12.03 -5.38 0.63
N PHE A 97 -11.54 -4.15 0.81
CA PHE A 97 -10.88 -3.70 2.02
C PHE A 97 -11.72 -2.72 2.84
N ASP A 98 -12.98 -2.49 2.49
CA ASP A 98 -13.87 -1.63 3.27
C ASP A 98 -14.31 -2.34 4.56
N PRO A 99 -14.40 -1.65 5.70
CA PRO A 99 -14.90 -2.25 6.92
C PRO A 99 -16.33 -2.74 6.68
N MET A 100 -16.60 -4.00 7.04
CA MET A 100 -17.95 -4.54 6.95
C MET A 100 -18.87 -3.63 7.78
N PRO A 101 -19.96 -3.10 7.22
CA PRO A 101 -20.85 -2.21 7.95
C PRO A 101 -21.32 -2.93 9.21
N THR A 102 -21.11 -2.29 10.37
CA THR A 102 -21.58 -2.81 11.65
C THR A 102 -23.10 -2.93 11.60
N SER A 103 -23.62 -4.13 11.89
CA SER A 103 -25.05 -4.40 11.92
C SER A 103 -25.76 -3.38 12.83
N GLY A 104 -26.49 -2.45 12.22
CA GLY A 104 -27.14 -1.33 12.92
C GLY A 104 -26.92 0.04 12.27
N GLU A 105 -25.86 0.24 11.50
CA GLU A 105 -25.72 1.42 10.66
C GLU A 105 -26.51 1.24 9.36
N CYS A 106 -27.81 1.45 9.45
CA CYS A 106 -28.58 1.95 8.33
C CYS A 106 -28.03 3.32 7.95
N SER A 107 -26.91 3.33 7.21
CA SER A 107 -26.71 4.40 6.24
C SER A 107 -27.98 4.48 5.39
N SER A 108 -28.35 5.67 4.99
CA SER A 108 -29.58 6.04 4.28
C SER A 108 -29.75 5.35 2.91
N PHE A 109 -29.79 4.03 2.89
CA PHE A 109 -30.30 3.15 1.83
C PHE A 109 -31.76 2.75 2.12
N SER A 110 -32.47 3.59 2.89
CA SER A 110 -33.92 3.50 2.99
C SER A 110 -34.52 3.63 1.59
N LYS A 111 -34.99 2.49 1.06
CA LYS A 111 -35.70 2.29 -0.21
C LYS A 111 -34.82 2.26 -1.47
N VAL A 112 -33.99 1.23 -1.59
CA VAL A 112 -33.72 0.67 -2.91
C VAL A 112 -34.20 -0.77 -2.90
N ALA A 113 -35.43 -0.95 -3.38
CA ALA A 113 -35.99 -2.24 -3.75
C ALA A 113 -34.96 -3.06 -4.53
N MET A 114 -34.84 -4.36 -4.20
CA MET A 114 -34.25 -5.43 -5.02
C MET A 114 -33.59 -4.92 -6.32
N ARG A 115 -32.43 -4.27 -6.20
CA ARG A 115 -31.64 -3.92 -7.38
C ARG A 115 -30.96 -5.20 -7.80
N GLU A 116 -31.16 -5.61 -9.05
CA GLU A 116 -30.25 -6.51 -9.72
C GLU A 116 -28.80 -6.13 -9.36
N PRO A 117 -27.91 -7.10 -9.10
CA PRO A 117 -26.52 -6.79 -8.81
C PRO A 117 -26.03 -5.86 -9.93
N PRO A 118 -25.54 -4.65 -9.61
CA PRO A 118 -25.11 -3.71 -10.63
C PRO A 118 -24.14 -4.44 -11.54
N CYS A 119 -24.42 -4.43 -12.84
CA CYS A 119 -23.53 -4.95 -13.86
C CYS A 119 -22.10 -4.50 -13.51
N TYR A 120 -21.20 -5.47 -13.30
CA TYR A 120 -19.86 -5.21 -12.78
C TYR A 120 -19.14 -4.21 -13.69
N ASP A 121 -18.96 -2.98 -13.19
CA ASP A 121 -18.31 -1.91 -13.93
C ASP A 121 -16.79 -2.06 -13.82
N LEU A 122 -16.23 -2.78 -14.78
CA LEU A 122 -14.79 -2.95 -14.98
C LEU A 122 -14.03 -1.61 -15.01
N LYS A 123 -14.64 -0.53 -15.49
CA LYS A 123 -14.00 0.78 -15.59
C LYS A 123 -13.89 1.41 -14.21
N LYS A 124 -14.98 1.39 -13.44
CA LYS A 124 -14.96 1.88 -12.05
C LYS A 124 -14.05 1.04 -11.16
N ALA A 125 -14.05 -0.29 -11.31
CA ALA A 125 -13.13 -1.19 -10.62
C ALA A 125 -11.65 -0.87 -10.91
N ARG A 126 -11.35 -0.41 -12.13
CA ARG A 126 -10.02 0.07 -12.54
C ARG A 126 -9.66 1.46 -12.02
N GLU A 127 -10.65 2.30 -11.74
CA GLU A 127 -10.45 3.62 -11.14
C GLU A 127 -10.29 3.54 -9.61
N GLU A 128 -10.94 2.56 -8.97
CA GLU A 128 -10.96 2.34 -7.52
C GLU A 128 -10.31 0.98 -7.16
N PHE A 129 -8.98 0.87 -7.31
CA PHE A 129 -8.24 -0.35 -6.97
C PHE A 129 -7.22 -0.13 -5.84
N ALA A 130 -6.79 -1.24 -5.23
CA ALA A 130 -5.64 -1.31 -4.36
C ALA A 130 -4.75 -2.49 -4.75
N TYR A 131 -3.48 -2.41 -4.39
CA TYR A 131 -2.61 -3.57 -4.41
C TYR A 131 -2.85 -4.40 -3.14
N SER A 132 -2.78 -5.72 -3.26
CA SER A 132 -2.91 -6.66 -2.15
C SER A 132 -1.76 -7.64 -2.13
N ILE A 133 -1.17 -7.85 -0.95
CA ILE A 133 -0.23 -8.92 -0.69
C ILE A 133 -0.92 -10.01 0.15
N GLU A 134 -0.98 -11.24 -0.38
CA GLU A 134 -1.72 -12.37 0.21
C GLU A 134 -1.03 -13.73 -0.07
N PRO A 135 -1.03 -14.69 0.86
CA PRO A 135 -1.46 -14.55 2.26
C PRO A 135 -0.45 -13.73 3.08
N PHE A 136 -0.94 -12.93 4.03
CA PHE A 136 -0.11 -12.14 4.95
C PHE A 136 -0.39 -12.48 6.42
N ARG A 137 -1.37 -13.36 6.69
CA ARG A 137 -1.77 -13.75 8.06
C ARG A 137 -0.64 -14.30 8.91
N HIS A 138 0.27 -15.07 8.31
CA HIS A 138 1.38 -15.69 9.03
C HIS A 138 2.33 -14.64 9.60
N ILE A 139 2.64 -13.61 8.82
CA ILE A 139 3.51 -12.51 9.23
C ILE A 139 2.81 -11.70 10.33
N ILE A 140 1.54 -11.33 10.14
CA ILE A 140 0.73 -10.62 11.15
C ILE A 140 0.79 -11.34 12.50
N ARG A 141 0.52 -12.65 12.50
CA ARG A 141 0.46 -13.46 13.72
C ARG A 141 1.82 -13.63 14.38
N LYS A 142 2.86 -13.96 13.61
CA LYS A 142 4.19 -14.23 14.16
C LYS A 142 4.88 -12.97 14.67
N ARG A 143 4.69 -11.84 13.98
CA ARG A 143 5.29 -10.55 14.35
C ARG A 143 4.44 -9.76 15.35
N ASP A 144 3.27 -10.28 15.75
CA ASP A 144 2.28 -9.56 16.57
C ASP A 144 2.03 -8.15 16.02
N LEU A 145 1.80 -8.05 14.70
CA LEU A 145 1.63 -6.76 14.03
C LEU A 145 0.39 -6.04 14.55
N LYS A 146 0.57 -4.78 14.90
CA LYS A 146 -0.46 -3.90 15.46
C LYS A 146 -0.76 -2.77 14.51
N TYR A 147 -2.00 -2.30 14.58
CA TYR A 147 -2.33 -1.02 13.99
C TYR A 147 -1.43 0.07 14.57
N ASP A 148 -1.22 1.11 13.78
CA ASP A 148 -0.32 2.22 14.03
C ASP A 148 1.18 1.95 13.96
N GLN A 149 1.61 0.70 13.80
CA GLN A 149 3.00 0.41 13.45
C GLN A 149 3.30 0.86 12.02
N GLU A 150 4.53 1.28 11.77
CA GLU A 150 5.03 1.54 10.42
C GLU A 150 5.85 0.32 9.97
N ILE A 151 5.72 -0.04 8.70
CA ILE A 151 6.52 -1.09 8.07
C ILE A 151 7.29 -0.53 6.89
N GLY A 152 8.45 -1.13 6.62
CA GLY A 152 9.26 -0.85 5.44
C GLY A 152 9.16 -2.01 4.46
N LEU A 153 9.06 -1.70 3.18
CA LEU A 153 9.23 -2.67 2.10
C LEU A 153 10.31 -2.18 1.13
N ARG A 154 11.03 -3.14 0.55
CA ARG A 154 11.92 -2.88 -0.58
C ARG A 154 11.99 -4.10 -1.50
N TYR A 155 12.20 -3.83 -2.77
CA TYR A 155 12.46 -4.90 -3.74
C TYR A 155 13.89 -5.42 -3.56
N CYS A 156 14.07 -6.74 -3.49
CA CYS A 156 15.36 -7.42 -3.32
C CYS A 156 15.58 -8.51 -4.38
N GLY A 157 14.86 -8.43 -5.51
CA GLY A 157 14.71 -9.54 -6.46
C GLY A 157 15.99 -10.33 -6.78
N HIS A 158 15.91 -11.65 -6.61
CA HIS A 158 16.82 -12.60 -7.24
C HIS A 158 16.23 -13.06 -8.59
N LYS A 159 17.08 -13.50 -9.53
CA LYS A 159 16.68 -13.91 -10.90
C LYS A 159 15.56 -14.98 -10.98
N VAL A 160 15.21 -15.65 -9.88
CA VAL A 160 14.29 -16.79 -9.83
C VAL A 160 12.93 -16.44 -9.20
N ALA A 161 12.87 -15.47 -8.28
CA ALA A 161 11.64 -15.08 -7.60
C ALA A 161 11.63 -13.57 -7.25
N LYS A 162 10.44 -12.96 -7.33
CA LYS A 162 10.21 -11.56 -7.01
C LYS A 162 10.20 -11.42 -5.49
N GLY A 163 11.35 -11.08 -4.93
CA GLY A 163 11.56 -10.98 -3.49
C GLY A 163 11.31 -9.56 -2.98
N PHE A 164 10.46 -9.41 -1.97
CA PHE A 164 10.30 -8.19 -1.20
C PHE A 164 10.90 -8.42 0.19
N GLU A 165 11.73 -7.51 0.65
CA GLU A 165 12.15 -7.48 2.04
C GLU A 165 11.17 -6.65 2.86
N PHE A 166 10.95 -7.07 4.10
CA PHE A 166 10.00 -6.51 5.04
C PHE A 166 10.64 -6.30 6.41
N SER A 167 10.34 -5.18 7.07
CA SER A 167 10.70 -4.91 8.46
C SER A 167 9.65 -4.05 9.15
N VAL A 168 9.51 -4.22 10.47
CA VAL A 168 8.72 -3.31 11.31
C VAL A 168 9.61 -2.14 11.71
N LEU A 169 9.23 -0.94 11.29
CA LEU A 169 9.97 0.26 11.61
C LEU A 169 9.57 0.74 13.01
N HIS A 170 10.52 0.66 13.94
CA HIS A 170 10.35 1.30 15.22
C HIS A 170 10.29 2.82 15.01
N SER A 171 9.14 3.42 15.32
CA SER A 171 9.11 4.86 15.55
C SER A 171 10.04 5.12 16.73
N SER A 172 11.15 5.82 16.50
CA SER A 172 11.98 6.35 17.58
C SER A 172 11.17 7.38 18.37
N LEU A 173 10.26 6.92 19.23
CA LEU A 173 9.90 7.69 20.41
C LEU A 173 11.15 7.64 21.29
N LEU A 174 12.08 8.56 21.05
CA LEU A 174 13.04 8.97 22.06
C LEU A 174 12.23 9.45 23.27
N ASP A 175 11.87 8.50 24.12
CA ASP A 175 12.32 8.39 25.50
C ASP A 175 13.20 9.56 25.96
N ILE A 176 12.57 10.69 26.28
CA ILE A 176 13.16 11.75 27.09
C ILE A 176 12.15 12.14 28.17
N ARG A 177 11.78 11.20 29.04
CA ARG A 177 11.17 11.54 30.35
C ARG A 177 11.60 10.64 31.52
N CYS A 178 12.66 9.84 31.38
CA CYS A 178 13.17 9.04 32.50
C CYS A 178 14.63 9.31 32.84
N PHE A 179 15.04 10.58 32.97
CA PHE A 179 16.15 10.96 33.85
C PHE A 179 15.94 12.38 34.37
N ARG A 180 15.13 12.52 35.43
CA ARG A 180 15.43 13.50 36.48
C ARG A 180 15.64 12.71 37.76
N VAL A 181 16.92 12.68 38.14
CA VAL A 181 17.44 12.30 39.46
C VAL A 181 16.83 13.22 40.52
#